data_AF-A0A7J9J481-F1
#
_entry.id   AF-A0A7J9J481-F1
#
_cell.length_a   1.000
_cell.length_b   1.000
_cell.length_c   1.000
_cell.angle_alpha   90.00
_cell.angle_beta   90.00
_cell.angle_gamma   90.00
#
_symmetry.space_group_name_H-M   'P 1'
#
loop_
_entity.id
_entity.type
_entity.pdbx_description
1 polymer ?
#
loop_
_entity_poly.entity_id
_entity_poly.type
_entity_poly.pdbx_seq_one_letter_code
_entity_poly.pdbx_strand_id
1 'polypeptide(L)'
;MEHPYVPRDLQLPGYVPVSLSQSTILTVYGLSSLLVVSLVWFLSGRSRNISKLDRLLMCWWAFTGLTHIILEGYFAFSPEFYKDKTGFYLAEVWKEYSKGDSRYAGRDSAIVAVEGMTSVLEGPPCLLAVYAIAKGKGYSYILQFAISLGQLYGTFVYFITAYLEGDNFSASPFYYYAYYVLANSFWLLIPSLIAIRCWKKISSAVQSQSQKKNKIR
;
A
#
# COMPACT_ATOMS: atom_id res chain seq x y z
N MET A 1 25.74 12.08 15.38
CA MET A 1 25.54 10.62 15.52
C MET A 1 25.41 10.06 14.12
N GLU A 2 26.06 8.93 13.83
CA GLU A 2 25.91 8.26 12.54
C GLU A 2 24.56 7.51 12.48
N HIS A 3 23.91 7.53 11.32
CA HIS A 3 22.65 6.83 11.08
C HIS A 3 22.88 5.44 10.44
N PRO A 4 21.93 4.49 10.53
CA PRO A 4 22.09 3.14 10.00
C PRO A 4 21.87 3.05 8.48
N TYR A 5 21.37 4.10 7.85
CA TYR A 5 20.95 4.16 6.44
C TYR A 5 22.11 4.16 5.45
N VAL A 6 21.80 3.82 4.20
CA VAL A 6 22.72 3.70 3.08
C VAL A 6 22.28 4.67 1.95
N PRO A 7 23.20 5.47 1.39
CA PRO A 7 24.63 5.50 1.67
C PRO A 7 24.96 6.16 3.01
N ARG A 8 26.16 5.88 3.55
CA ARG A 8 26.58 6.30 4.91
C ARG A 8 26.87 7.80 5.03
N ASP A 9 27.07 8.47 3.90
CA ASP A 9 27.29 9.91 3.78
C ASP A 9 26.00 10.71 3.58
N LEU A 10 24.82 10.06 3.65
CA LEU A 10 23.53 10.73 3.61
C LEU A 10 23.43 11.79 4.72
N GLN A 11 22.95 12.98 4.38
CA GLN A 11 22.91 14.10 5.31
C GLN A 11 21.55 14.14 6.01
N LEU A 12 21.49 13.63 7.25
CA LEU A 12 20.30 13.65 8.10
C LEU A 12 20.52 14.50 9.36
N PRO A 13 20.54 15.85 9.23
CA PRO A 13 20.77 16.73 10.36
C PRO A 13 19.66 16.52 11.40
N GLY A 14 20.02 16.35 12.67
CA GLY A 14 19.05 16.13 13.74
C GLY A 14 18.44 14.72 13.78
N TYR A 15 19.03 13.74 13.07
CA TYR A 15 18.66 12.33 13.15
C TYR A 15 18.57 11.83 14.60
N VAL A 16 17.48 11.14 14.90
CA VAL A 16 17.21 10.46 16.17
C VAL A 16 17.03 8.97 15.91
N PRO A 17 17.81 8.09 16.56
CA PRO A 17 17.64 6.65 16.43
C PRO A 17 16.23 6.16 16.75
N VAL A 18 15.85 5.05 16.11
CA VAL A 18 14.65 4.29 16.49
C VAL A 18 14.75 3.94 17.98
N SER A 19 13.74 4.35 18.74
CA SER A 19 13.59 4.10 20.17
C SER A 19 12.78 2.83 20.46
N LEU A 20 11.85 2.47 19.58
CA LEU A 20 11.07 1.23 19.69
C LEU A 20 11.84 0.03 19.15
N SER A 21 11.64 -1.13 19.77
CA SER A 21 12.21 -2.36 19.22
C SER A 21 11.49 -2.75 17.92
N GLN A 22 12.21 -3.40 17.01
CA GLN A 22 11.63 -3.92 15.76
C GLN A 22 10.42 -4.82 16.02
N SER A 23 10.47 -5.68 17.04
CA SER A 23 9.35 -6.58 17.37
C SER A 23 8.13 -5.81 17.85
N THR A 24 8.31 -4.72 18.61
CA THR A 24 7.21 -3.82 19.01
C THR A 24 6.54 -3.21 17.78
N ILE A 25 7.33 -2.67 16.85
CA ILE A 25 6.82 -2.05 15.61
C ILE A 25 6.02 -3.08 14.80
N LEU A 26 6.62 -4.25 14.54
CA LEU A 26 5.95 -5.29 13.76
C LEU A 26 4.70 -5.85 14.46
N THR A 27 4.71 -5.97 15.79
CA THR A 27 3.57 -6.46 16.56
C THR A 27 2.40 -5.48 16.50
N VAL A 28 2.64 -4.18 16.72
CA VAL A 28 1.58 -3.17 16.65
C VAL A 28 1.02 -3.07 15.24
N TYR A 29 1.88 -3.09 14.21
CA TYR A 29 1.46 -3.11 12.81
C TYR A 29 0.61 -4.35 12.50
N GLY A 30 1.08 -5.54 12.89
CA GLY A 30 0.38 -6.80 12.67
C GLY A 30 -0.96 -6.89 13.37
N LEU A 31 -1.04 -6.49 14.65
CA LEU A 31 -2.29 -6.48 15.43
C LEU A 31 -3.29 -5.45 14.88
N SER A 32 -2.82 -4.27 14.48
CA SER A 32 -3.69 -3.24 13.85
C SER A 32 -4.25 -3.73 12.51
N SER A 33 -3.41 -4.37 11.70
CA SER A 33 -3.80 -4.96 10.42
C SER A 33 -4.83 -6.08 10.61
N LEU A 34 -4.58 -6.97 11.58
CA LEU A 34 -5.50 -8.05 11.93
C LEU A 34 -6.83 -7.49 12.42
N LEU A 35 -6.82 -6.46 13.27
CA LEU A 35 -8.03 -5.81 13.77
C LEU A 35 -8.88 -5.26 12.62
N VAL A 36 -8.28 -4.54 11.67
CA VAL A 36 -8.98 -4.01 10.48
C VAL A 36 -9.60 -5.15 9.66
N VAL A 37 -8.80 -6.17 9.34
CA VAL A 37 -9.26 -7.31 8.52
C VAL A 37 -10.38 -8.08 9.24
N SER A 38 -10.25 -8.34 10.54
CA SER A 38 -11.27 -9.02 11.34
C SER A 38 -12.56 -8.21 11.44
N LEU A 39 -12.46 -6.89 11.64
CA LEU A 39 -13.62 -6.00 11.71
C LEU A 39 -14.40 -6.00 10.38
N VAL A 40 -13.70 -5.80 9.27
CA VAL A 40 -14.33 -5.80 7.93
C VAL A 40 -14.92 -7.17 7.60
N TRP A 41 -14.21 -8.25 7.94
CA TRP A 41 -14.71 -9.61 7.75
C TRP A 41 -16.00 -9.86 8.53
N PHE A 42 -16.04 -9.47 9.81
CA PHE A 42 -17.20 -9.63 10.67
C PHE A 42 -18.40 -8.78 10.20
N LEU A 43 -18.17 -7.49 9.92
CA LEU A 43 -19.21 -6.58 9.47
C LEU A 43 -19.80 -7.00 8.12
N SER A 44 -18.96 -7.38 7.15
CA SER A 44 -19.41 -7.85 5.85
C SER A 44 -20.19 -9.17 5.92
N GLY A 45 -19.88 -10.03 6.91
CA GLY A 45 -20.58 -11.29 7.14
C GLY A 45 -22.02 -11.13 7.64
N ARG A 46 -22.41 -9.95 8.12
CA ARG A 46 -23.81 -9.66 8.50
C ARG A 46 -24.73 -9.54 7.28
N SER A 47 -24.17 -9.30 6.10
CA SER A 47 -24.93 -9.24 4.84
C SER A 47 -24.89 -10.60 4.13
N ARG A 48 -26.06 -11.19 3.89
CA ARG A 48 -26.18 -12.47 3.16
C ARG A 48 -25.90 -12.36 1.66
N ASN A 49 -25.85 -11.13 1.14
CA ASN A 49 -25.79 -10.86 -0.30
C ASN A 49 -24.36 -10.64 -0.83
N ILE A 50 -23.33 -10.72 0.03
CA ILE A 50 -21.94 -10.48 -0.35
C ILE A 50 -21.19 -11.82 -0.42
N SER A 51 -20.58 -12.12 -1.57
CA SER A 51 -19.82 -13.36 -1.75
C SER A 51 -18.58 -13.40 -0.86
N LYS A 52 -18.08 -14.60 -0.50
CA LYS A 52 -16.85 -14.75 0.29
C LYS A 52 -15.65 -14.02 -0.32
N LEU A 53 -15.56 -14.04 -1.66
CA LEU A 53 -14.49 -13.37 -2.38
C LEU A 53 -14.63 -11.85 -2.31
N ASP A 54 -15.84 -11.32 -2.44
CA ASP A 54 -16.07 -9.88 -2.29
C ASP A 54 -15.78 -9.41 -0.86
N ARG A 55 -16.06 -10.24 0.16
CA ARG A 55 -15.65 -9.97 1.54
C ARG A 55 -14.12 -9.94 1.71
N LEU A 56 -13.41 -10.87 1.08
CA LEU A 56 -11.94 -10.87 1.08
C LEU A 56 -11.38 -9.63 0.38
N LEU A 57 -11.96 -9.22 -0.74
CA LEU A 57 -11.60 -7.98 -1.44
C LEU A 57 -11.86 -6.76 -0.57
N MET A 58 -12.99 -6.70 0.15
CA MET A 58 -13.25 -5.63 1.12
C MET A 58 -12.16 -5.57 2.21
N CYS A 59 -11.71 -6.71 2.73
CA CYS A 59 -10.62 -6.74 3.71
C CYS A 59 -9.32 -6.19 3.12
N TRP A 60 -8.95 -6.63 1.91
CA TRP A 60 -7.78 -6.12 1.20
C TRP A 60 -7.87 -4.60 1.01
N TRP A 61 -8.96 -4.10 0.42
CA TRP A 61 -9.11 -2.67 0.15
C TRP A 61 -9.16 -1.81 1.41
N ALA A 62 -9.75 -2.30 2.51
CA ALA A 62 -9.72 -1.58 3.77
C ALA A 62 -8.30 -1.51 4.35
N PHE A 63 -7.59 -2.64 4.37
CA PHE A 63 -6.20 -2.69 4.81
C PHE A 63 -5.31 -1.76 3.98
N THR A 64 -5.32 -1.93 2.66
CA THR A 64 -4.50 -1.15 1.73
C THR A 64 -4.84 0.34 1.76
N GLY A 65 -6.12 0.69 1.80
CA GLY A 65 -6.55 2.09 1.88
C GLY A 65 -6.08 2.78 3.16
N LEU A 66 -6.12 2.09 4.30
CA LEU A 66 -5.62 2.62 5.56
C LEU A 66 -4.10 2.69 5.61
N THR A 67 -3.38 1.74 5.00
CA THR A 67 -1.92 1.82 4.84
C THR A 67 -1.54 3.08 4.07
N HIS A 68 -2.15 3.31 2.89
CA HIS A 68 -1.89 4.49 2.07
C HIS A 68 -2.20 5.79 2.82
N ILE A 69 -3.37 5.88 3.48
CA ILE A 69 -3.78 7.12 4.14
C ILE A 69 -2.95 7.40 5.40
N ILE A 70 -2.73 6.38 6.25
CA ILE A 70 -2.15 6.57 7.58
C ILE A 70 -0.63 6.49 7.53
N LEU A 71 -0.08 5.40 6.97
CA LEU A 71 1.38 5.20 6.97
C LEU A 71 2.01 6.09 5.91
N GLU A 72 1.65 5.92 4.65
CA GLU A 72 2.27 6.62 3.53
C GLU A 72 1.93 8.11 3.55
N GLY A 73 0.69 8.45 3.91
CA GLY A 73 0.29 9.84 4.16
C GLY A 73 1.12 10.49 5.26
N TYR A 74 1.37 9.81 6.38
CA TYR A 74 2.27 10.36 7.40
C TYR A 74 3.68 10.59 6.86
N PHE A 75 4.25 9.65 6.10
CA PHE A 75 5.56 9.85 5.47
C PHE A 75 5.58 11.03 4.50
N ALA A 76 4.58 11.13 3.62
CA ALA A 76 4.50 12.18 2.62
C ALA A 76 4.42 13.57 3.26
N PHE A 77 3.62 13.72 4.33
CA PHE A 77 3.32 14.99 4.98
C PHE A 77 4.17 15.30 6.23
N SER A 78 5.01 14.37 6.67
CA SER A 78 5.94 14.56 7.81
C SER A 78 7.39 14.39 7.36
N PRO A 79 7.95 15.33 6.57
CA PRO A 79 9.29 15.19 5.97
C PRO A 79 10.41 15.04 7.00
N GLU A 80 10.17 15.48 8.23
CA GLU A 80 11.12 15.49 9.34
C GLU A 80 10.90 14.35 10.35
N PHE A 81 10.21 13.27 9.95
CA PHE A 81 9.89 12.15 10.85
C PHE A 81 11.13 11.55 11.53
N TYR A 82 12.30 11.57 10.88
CA TYR A 82 13.56 11.05 11.41
C TYR A 82 14.15 11.90 12.56
N LYS A 83 13.62 13.11 12.78
CA LYS A 83 13.99 14.00 13.90
C LYS A 83 13.10 13.78 15.14
N ASP A 84 12.06 12.96 15.06
CA ASP A 84 11.15 12.75 16.19
C ASP A 84 11.88 12.14 17.40
N LYS A 85 11.77 12.82 18.55
CA LYS A 85 12.34 12.43 19.84
C LYS A 85 11.30 11.82 20.78
N THR A 86 10.02 11.90 20.43
CA THR A 86 8.92 11.50 21.31
C THR A 86 8.66 10.00 21.29
N GLY A 87 9.18 9.31 20.26
CA GLY A 87 8.87 7.90 20.02
C GLY A 87 7.48 7.73 19.40
N PHE A 88 7.03 8.73 18.61
CA PHE A 88 5.76 8.66 17.93
C PHE A 88 5.75 7.49 16.95
N TYR A 89 4.76 6.61 17.08
CA TYR A 89 4.77 5.30 16.42
C TYR A 89 4.98 5.37 14.90
N LEU A 90 4.34 6.29 14.18
CA LEU A 90 4.51 6.38 12.72
C LEU A 90 5.90 6.88 12.32
N ALA A 91 6.52 7.77 13.10
CA ALA A 91 7.92 8.15 12.89
C ALA A 91 8.85 6.95 13.10
N GLU A 92 8.59 6.14 14.14
CA GLU A 92 9.35 4.94 14.43
C GLU A 92 9.22 3.87 13.34
N VAL A 93 8.01 3.66 12.81
CA VAL A 93 7.76 2.79 11.64
C VAL A 93 8.61 3.22 10.46
N TRP A 94 8.60 4.51 10.10
CA TRP A 94 9.35 4.97 8.94
C TRP A 94 10.85 5.00 9.17
N LYS A 95 11.33 5.29 10.39
CA LYS A 95 12.74 5.17 10.74
C LYS A 95 13.22 3.71 10.66
N GLU A 96 12.38 2.75 11.07
CA GLU A 96 12.68 1.31 10.94
C GLU A 96 12.62 0.85 9.48
N TYR A 97 11.55 1.19 8.76
CA TYR A 97 11.37 0.81 7.36
C TYR A 97 12.47 1.39 6.46
N SER A 98 12.98 2.58 6.80
CA SER A 98 14.12 3.19 6.10
C SER A 98 15.42 2.36 6.19
N LYS A 99 15.51 1.36 7.07
CA LYS A 99 16.62 0.40 7.05
C LYS A 99 16.50 -0.60 5.90
N GLY A 100 15.28 -0.90 5.46
CA GLY A 100 14.95 -1.65 4.24
C GLY A 100 15.14 -0.82 2.98
N ASP A 101 14.69 0.43 3.04
CA ASP A 101 14.84 1.37 1.94
C ASP A 101 15.20 2.78 2.43
N SER A 102 16.49 3.09 2.42
CA SER A 102 17.01 4.37 2.93
C SER A 102 16.56 5.58 2.12
N ARG A 103 16.00 5.37 0.92
CA ARG A 103 15.41 6.44 0.10
C ARG A 103 14.24 7.13 0.80
N TYR A 104 13.58 6.46 1.75
CA TYR A 104 12.57 7.08 2.62
C TYR A 104 13.20 8.10 3.59
N ALA A 105 14.24 7.72 4.33
CA ALA A 105 14.96 8.64 5.21
C ALA A 105 15.61 9.79 4.40
N GLY A 106 16.18 9.46 3.24
CA GLY A 106 16.78 10.42 2.31
C GLY A 106 15.78 11.28 1.54
N ARG A 107 14.46 11.03 1.69
CA ARG A 107 13.39 11.76 0.99
C ARG A 107 13.59 11.79 -0.51
N ASP A 108 13.96 10.64 -1.09
CA ASP A 108 14.12 10.51 -2.54
C ASP A 108 12.86 10.99 -3.28
N SER A 109 13.07 11.72 -4.38
CA SER A 109 11.99 12.38 -5.11
C SER A 109 10.98 11.40 -5.68
N ALA A 110 11.41 10.22 -6.15
CA ALA A 110 10.52 9.21 -6.70
C ALA A 110 9.69 8.56 -5.59
N ILE A 111 10.32 8.22 -4.47
CA ILE A 111 9.61 7.69 -3.29
C ILE A 111 8.58 8.69 -2.77
N VAL A 112 8.98 9.94 -2.55
CA VAL A 112 8.06 10.98 -2.06
C VAL A 112 6.89 11.20 -3.02
N ALA A 113 7.14 11.19 -4.33
CA ALA A 113 6.09 11.35 -5.32
C ALA A 113 5.12 10.16 -5.35
N VAL A 114 5.64 8.93 -5.35
CA VAL A 114 4.82 7.71 -5.34
C VAL A 114 3.96 7.66 -4.08
N GLU A 115 4.56 7.77 -2.90
CA GLU A 115 3.85 7.69 -1.61
C GLU A 115 2.87 8.87 -1.41
N GLY A 116 3.23 10.05 -1.92
CA GLY A 116 2.33 11.20 -1.94
C GLY A 116 1.10 10.96 -2.81
N MET A 117 1.28 10.38 -4.00
CA MET A 117 0.17 10.03 -4.88
C MET A 117 -0.67 8.88 -4.33
N THR A 118 -0.06 7.82 -3.82
CA THR A 118 -0.80 6.67 -3.26
C THR A 118 -1.63 7.10 -2.06
N SER A 119 -1.10 7.93 -1.17
CA SER A 119 -1.82 8.40 0.01
C SER A 119 -3.06 9.25 -0.31
N VAL A 120 -3.01 10.10 -1.36
CA VAL A 120 -4.11 11.02 -1.69
C VAL A 120 -5.02 10.52 -2.83
N LEU A 121 -4.49 9.76 -3.79
CA LEU A 121 -5.22 9.29 -4.98
C LEU A 121 -5.58 7.82 -4.93
N GLU A 122 -4.87 6.97 -4.20
CA GLU A 122 -5.16 5.53 -4.17
C GLU A 122 -5.83 5.11 -2.85
N GLY A 123 -5.40 5.68 -1.73
CA GLY A 123 -5.93 5.42 -0.40
C GLY A 123 -7.45 5.66 -0.29
N PRO A 124 -7.97 6.86 -0.60
CA PRO A 124 -9.40 7.12 -0.51
C PRO A 124 -10.25 6.26 -1.46
N PRO A 125 -9.85 6.06 -2.74
CA PRO A 125 -10.54 5.11 -3.62
C PRO A 125 -10.56 3.66 -3.13
N CYS A 126 -9.54 3.19 -2.40
CA CYS A 126 -9.59 1.86 -1.77
C CYS A 126 -10.77 1.76 -0.79
N LEU A 127 -10.97 2.75 0.07
CA LEU A 127 -12.12 2.78 0.99
C LEU A 127 -13.45 2.93 0.24
N LEU A 128 -13.47 3.70 -0.86
CA LEU A 128 -14.63 3.76 -1.75
C LEU A 128 -14.92 2.40 -2.41
N ALA A 129 -13.91 1.59 -2.72
CA ALA A 129 -14.09 0.25 -3.25
C ALA A 129 -14.78 -0.67 -2.24
N VAL A 130 -14.43 -0.56 -0.95
CA VAL A 130 -15.14 -1.27 0.15
C VAL A 130 -16.62 -0.92 0.14
N TYR A 131 -16.96 0.38 0.07
CA TYR A 131 -18.34 0.84 -0.02
C TYR A 131 -19.04 0.33 -1.30
N ALA A 132 -18.37 0.44 -2.45
CA ALA A 132 -18.92 0.06 -3.74
C ALA A 132 -19.24 -1.43 -3.79
N ILE A 133 -18.39 -2.28 -3.21
CA ILE A 133 -18.66 -3.71 -3.03
C ILE A 133 -19.85 -3.91 -2.09
N ALA A 134 -19.83 -3.30 -0.90
CA ALA A 134 -20.87 -3.48 0.11
C ALA A 134 -22.28 -3.07 -0.37
N LYS A 135 -22.35 -2.07 -1.26
CA LYS A 135 -23.61 -1.56 -1.83
C LYS A 135 -23.91 -2.07 -3.24
N GLY A 136 -23.13 -3.00 -3.77
CA GLY A 136 -23.35 -3.57 -5.11
C GLY A 136 -23.35 -2.52 -6.22
N LYS A 137 -22.48 -1.51 -6.13
CA LYS A 137 -22.42 -0.42 -7.12
C LYS A 137 -21.82 -0.91 -8.43
N GLY A 138 -22.43 -0.53 -9.56
CA GLY A 138 -21.98 -0.96 -10.90
C GLY A 138 -20.55 -0.53 -11.26
N TYR A 139 -20.08 0.59 -10.70
CA TYR A 139 -18.70 1.08 -10.90
C TYR A 139 -17.65 0.31 -10.09
N SER A 140 -18.05 -0.63 -9.22
CA SER A 140 -17.13 -1.34 -8.31
C SER A 140 -15.96 -2.01 -9.04
N TYR A 141 -16.22 -2.69 -10.16
CA TYR A 141 -15.15 -3.36 -10.91
C TYR A 141 -14.21 -2.36 -11.62
N ILE A 142 -14.73 -1.25 -12.14
CA ILE A 142 -13.92 -0.22 -12.80
C ILE A 142 -13.01 0.45 -11.77
N LEU A 143 -13.58 0.79 -10.61
CA LEU A 143 -12.85 1.39 -9.49
C LEU A 143 -11.71 0.47 -9.02
N GLN A 144 -12.00 -0.80 -8.76
CA GLN A 144 -10.99 -1.79 -8.35
C GLN A 144 -9.89 -1.96 -9.41
N PHE A 145 -10.26 -2.00 -10.69
CA PHE A 145 -9.30 -2.08 -11.79
C PHE A 145 -8.37 -0.86 -11.85
N ALA A 146 -8.93 0.35 -11.75
CA ALA A 146 -8.17 1.59 -11.78
C ALA A 146 -7.17 1.69 -10.61
N ILE A 147 -7.62 1.36 -9.40
CA ILE A 147 -6.75 1.33 -8.20
C ILE A 147 -5.63 0.31 -8.41
N SER A 148 -5.95 -0.90 -8.86
CA SER A 148 -4.94 -1.93 -9.09
C SER A 148 -3.89 -1.51 -10.11
N LEU A 149 -4.26 -0.80 -11.18
CA LEU A 149 -3.29 -0.28 -12.14
C LEU A 149 -2.40 0.80 -11.52
N GLY A 150 -2.95 1.69 -10.69
CA GLY A 150 -2.18 2.69 -9.94
C GLY A 150 -1.12 2.03 -9.05
N GLN A 151 -1.55 1.08 -8.20
CA GLN A 151 -0.67 0.33 -7.31
C GLN A 151 0.44 -0.40 -8.05
N LEU A 152 0.11 -1.06 -9.17
CA LEU A 152 1.11 -1.73 -10.00
C LEU A 152 2.10 -0.73 -10.59
N TYR A 153 1.62 0.38 -11.13
CA TYR A 153 2.47 1.42 -11.69
C TYR A 153 3.42 2.00 -10.63
N GLY A 154 2.90 2.40 -9.47
CA GLY A 154 3.71 2.89 -8.34
C GLY A 154 4.74 1.86 -7.89
N THR A 155 4.34 0.59 -7.76
CA THR A 155 5.24 -0.51 -7.39
C THR A 155 6.33 -0.74 -8.44
N PHE A 156 6.02 -0.64 -9.74
CA PHE A 156 7.03 -0.72 -10.79
C PHE A 156 8.00 0.45 -10.74
N VAL A 157 7.51 1.69 -10.57
CA VAL A 157 8.37 2.87 -10.40
C VAL A 157 9.28 2.68 -9.18
N TYR A 158 8.75 2.17 -8.07
CA TYR A 158 9.50 1.89 -6.85
C TYR A 158 10.69 0.94 -7.07
N PHE A 159 10.47 -0.20 -7.73
CA PHE A 159 11.53 -1.19 -8.01
C PHE A 159 12.49 -0.73 -9.11
N ILE A 160 11.98 -0.11 -10.17
CA ILE A 160 12.79 0.35 -11.30
C ILE A 160 13.75 1.45 -10.85
N THR A 161 13.27 2.44 -10.09
CA THR A 161 14.12 3.53 -9.59
C THR A 161 15.24 3.01 -8.71
N ALA A 162 14.96 2.04 -7.83
CA ALA A 162 15.99 1.45 -6.98
C ALA A 162 17.09 0.77 -7.80
N TYR A 163 16.69 0.03 -8.84
CA TYR A 163 17.62 -0.61 -9.76
C TYR A 163 18.46 0.42 -10.54
N LEU A 164 17.82 1.47 -11.06
CA LEU A 164 18.50 2.54 -11.80
C LEU A 164 19.47 3.35 -10.93
N GLU A 165 19.17 3.49 -9.64
CA GLU A 165 20.02 4.15 -8.64
C GLU A 165 21.14 3.23 -8.09
N GLY A 166 21.27 2.02 -8.63
CA GLY A 166 22.38 1.11 -8.34
C GLY A 166 22.14 0.15 -7.17
N ASP A 167 20.90 0.00 -6.71
CA ASP A 167 20.46 -1.01 -5.71
C ASP A 167 21.23 -0.94 -4.38
N ASN A 168 21.69 0.25 -4.01
CA ASN A 168 22.53 0.50 -2.83
C ASN A 168 21.81 1.41 -1.81
N PHE A 169 20.74 0.89 -1.20
CA PHE A 169 19.89 1.64 -0.26
C PHE A 169 19.54 0.88 1.03
N SER A 170 19.80 -0.43 1.11
CA SER A 170 19.41 -1.25 2.27
C SER A 170 20.55 -1.38 3.27
N ALA A 171 20.22 -1.30 4.57
CA ALA A 171 21.18 -1.39 5.66
C ALA A 171 21.77 -2.81 5.83
N SER A 172 21.06 -3.86 5.39
CA SER A 172 21.56 -5.25 5.44
C SER A 172 20.77 -6.17 4.50
N PRO A 173 21.30 -7.37 4.16
CA PRO A 173 20.57 -8.36 3.36
C PRO A 173 19.22 -8.75 3.96
N PHE A 174 19.12 -8.83 5.30
CA PHE A 174 17.85 -9.10 5.97
C PHE A 174 16.80 -8.04 5.63
N TYR A 175 17.16 -6.76 5.79
CA TYR A 175 16.26 -5.65 5.48
C TYR A 175 15.91 -5.60 3.99
N TYR A 176 16.86 -5.91 3.11
CA TYR A 176 16.61 -5.98 1.68
C TYR A 176 15.54 -7.03 1.34
N TYR A 177 15.70 -8.28 1.79
CA TYR A 177 14.76 -9.34 1.42
C TYR A 177 13.44 -9.26 2.19
N ALA A 178 13.46 -8.98 3.49
CA ALA A 178 12.27 -9.00 4.31
C ALA A 178 11.40 -7.74 4.17
N TYR A 179 12.03 -6.54 4.12
CA TYR A 179 11.29 -5.28 4.06
C TYR A 179 11.12 -4.82 2.62
N TYR A 180 12.21 -4.79 1.84
CA TYR A 180 12.14 -4.27 0.48
C TYR A 180 11.48 -5.26 -0.49
N VAL A 181 11.92 -6.52 -0.58
CA VAL A 181 11.35 -7.48 -1.54
C VAL A 181 10.01 -8.05 -1.05
N LEU A 182 10.00 -8.70 0.11
CA LEU A 182 8.83 -9.46 0.56
C LEU A 182 7.62 -8.57 0.86
N ALA A 183 7.79 -7.48 1.62
CA ALA A 183 6.65 -6.63 1.99
C ALA A 183 5.99 -6.00 0.75
N ASN A 184 6.77 -5.56 -0.24
CA ASN A 184 6.26 -4.95 -1.46
C ASN A 184 5.71 -5.97 -2.47
N SER A 185 6.10 -7.25 -2.40
CA SER A 185 5.61 -8.29 -3.33
C SER A 185 4.08 -8.46 -3.31
N PHE A 186 3.42 -8.17 -2.18
CA PHE A 186 1.97 -8.23 -2.07
C PHE A 186 1.26 -7.15 -2.92
N TRP A 187 1.85 -5.95 -3.01
CA TRP A 187 1.36 -4.85 -3.85
C TRP A 187 1.59 -5.08 -5.35
N LEU A 188 2.41 -6.08 -5.71
CA LEU A 188 2.50 -6.56 -7.09
C LEU A 188 1.48 -7.69 -7.36
N LEU A 189 1.44 -8.70 -6.50
CA LEU A 189 0.68 -9.92 -6.76
C LEU A 189 -0.83 -9.72 -6.64
N ILE A 190 -1.30 -9.13 -5.55
CA ILE A 190 -2.74 -9.04 -5.26
C ILE A 190 -3.44 -8.08 -6.23
N PRO A 191 -2.91 -6.86 -6.49
CA PRO A 191 -3.49 -5.97 -7.50
C PRO A 191 -3.52 -6.58 -8.91
N SER A 192 -2.50 -7.38 -9.30
CA SER A 192 -2.52 -8.10 -10.57
C SER A 192 -3.70 -9.07 -10.69
N LEU A 193 -3.95 -9.87 -9.66
CA LEU A 193 -5.07 -10.82 -9.64
C LEU A 193 -6.43 -10.10 -9.68
N ILE A 194 -6.56 -9.00 -8.95
CA ILE A 194 -7.75 -8.15 -8.94
C ILE A 194 -7.98 -7.51 -10.31
N ALA A 195 -6.94 -6.97 -10.93
CA ALA A 195 -7.01 -6.34 -12.24
C ALA A 195 -7.49 -7.35 -13.30
N ILE A 196 -6.93 -8.56 -13.32
CA ILE A 196 -7.34 -9.64 -14.23
C ILE A 196 -8.81 -10.02 -13.99
N ARG A 197 -9.25 -10.15 -12.74
CA ARG A 197 -10.65 -10.43 -12.39
C ARG A 197 -11.58 -9.34 -12.90
N CYS A 198 -11.25 -8.07 -12.62
CA CYS A 198 -12.08 -6.94 -12.99
C CYS A 198 -12.14 -6.78 -14.51
N TRP A 199 -11.02 -6.92 -15.21
CA TRP A 199 -10.96 -6.90 -16.67
C TRP A 199 -11.91 -7.93 -17.30
N LYS A 200 -11.87 -9.18 -16.83
CA LYS A 200 -12.76 -10.25 -17.31
C LYS A 200 -14.23 -9.92 -17.07
N LYS A 201 -14.58 -9.39 -15.89
CA LYS A 201 -15.95 -9.02 -15.53
C LYS A 201 -16.48 -7.86 -16.37
N ILE A 202 -15.67 -6.82 -16.55
CA ILE A 202 -16.01 -5.65 -17.38
C ILE A 202 -16.20 -6.10 -18.84
N SER A 203 -15.24 -6.86 -19.39
CA SER A 203 -15.31 -7.34 -20.78
C SER A 203 -16.56 -8.20 -21.04
N SER A 204 -16.87 -9.13 -20.12
CA SER A 204 -18.07 -9.98 -20.22
C SER A 204 -19.37 -9.17 -20.19
N ALA A 205 -19.43 -8.12 -19.35
CA ALA A 205 -20.59 -7.23 -19.28
C ALA A 205 -20.81 -6.47 -20.60
N VAL A 206 -19.74 -5.94 -21.20
CA VAL A 206 -19.78 -5.23 -22.48
C VAL A 206 -20.24 -6.16 -23.62
N GLN A 207 -19.69 -7.37 -23.69
CA GLN A 207 -20.08 -8.37 -24.69
C GLN A 207 -21.58 -8.75 -24.57
N SER A 208 -22.05 -8.94 -23.34
CA SER A 208 -23.45 -9.28 -23.07
C SER A 208 -24.42 -8.17 -23.50
N GLN A 209 -24.04 -6.91 -23.33
CA GLN A 209 -24.83 -5.77 -23.81
C GLN A 209 -24.88 -5.72 -25.34
N SER A 210 -23.75 -5.96 -26.02
CA SER A 210 -23.68 -6.00 -27.49
C SER A 210 -24.60 -7.09 -28.07
N GLN A 211 -24.56 -8.30 -27.50
CA GLN A 211 -25.42 -9.41 -27.93
C GLN A 211 -26.92 -9.12 -27.72
N LYS A 212 -27.30 -8.46 -26.62
CA LYS A 212 -28.70 -8.04 -26.41
C LYS A 212 -29.15 -7.04 -27.45
N LYS A 213 -28.30 -6.08 -27.82
CA LYS A 213 -28.63 -5.08 -28.85
C LYS A 213 -28.84 -5.71 -30.23
N ASN A 214 -28.05 -6.74 -30.58
CA ASN A 214 -28.19 -7.46 -31.84
C ASN A 214 -29.41 -8.40 -31.91
N LYS A 215 -29.99 -8.81 -30.77
CA LYS A 215 -31.22 -9.62 -30.74
C LYS A 215 -32.50 -8.79 -30.80
N ILE A 216 -32.43 -7.49 -30.53
CA ILE A 216 -33.57 -6.57 -30.53
C ILE A 216 -33.75 -5.89 -31.90
N ARG A 217 -32.72 -5.98 -32.76
CA ARG A 217 -32.71 -5.41 -34.11
C ARG A 217 -32.96 -6.50 -35.14
#